data_AF-A0A7Y6AJ99-F1
#
_entry.id   AF-A0A7Y6AJ99-F1
#
_cell.length_a   1.000
_cell.length_b   1.000
_cell.length_c   1.000
_cell.angle_alpha   90.00
_cell.angle_beta   90.00
_cell.angle_gamma   90.00
#
_symmetry.space_group_name_H-M   'P 1'
#
loop_
_entity.id
_entity.type
_entity.pdbx_description
1 polymer ?
#
loop_
_entity_poly.entity_id
_entity_poly.type
_entity_poly.pdbx_seq_one_letter_code
_entity_poly.pdbx_strand_id
1 'polypeptide(L)' 'MSSVDDSIRTLLLLMPRMVGRAKRLKVPEELAGLNLAPRHLSLFAYLLFDGPLGVNELA' A
#
# COMPACT_ATOMS: atom_id res chain seq x y z
N MET A 1 -19.67 19.49 13.59
CA MET A 1 -18.58 18.51 13.67
C MET A 1 -19.21 17.12 13.61
N SER A 2 -18.74 16.23 12.73
CA SER A 2 -19.10 14.81 12.84
C SER A 2 -18.48 14.25 14.12
N SER A 3 -19.13 13.27 14.73
CA SER A 3 -18.50 12.53 15.83
C SER A 3 -17.33 11.68 15.31
N VAL A 4 -16.48 11.21 16.22
CA VAL A 4 -15.43 10.24 15.89
C VAL A 4 -16.05 8.98 15.29
N ASP A 5 -17.18 8.51 15.84
CA ASP A 5 -17.88 7.30 15.36
C ASP A 5 -18.44 7.47 13.94
N ASP A 6 -18.99 8.63 13.62
CA ASP A 6 -19.47 8.94 12.27
C ASP A 6 -18.32 8.92 11.28
N SER A 7 -17.17 9.48 11.67
CA SER A 7 -15.97 9.54 10.85
C SER A 7 -15.37 8.14 10.61
N ILE A 8 -15.33 7.30 11.64
CA ILE A 8 -14.92 5.89 11.53
C ILE A 8 -15.85 5.15 10.58
N ARG A 9 -17.18 5.30 10.74
CA ARG A 9 -18.17 4.68 9.86
C ARG A 9 -17.96 5.10 8.41
N THR A 10 -17.74 6.39 8.15
CA THR A 10 -17.45 6.88 6.80
C THR A 10 -16.19 6.24 6.22
N LEU A 11 -15.10 6.16 7.00
CA LEU A 11 -13.86 5.53 6.56
C LEU A 11 -14.05 4.04 6.25
N LEU A 12 -14.74 3.30 7.10
CA LEU A 12 -14.99 1.87 6.89
C LEU A 12 -15.79 1.59 5.60
N LEU A 13 -16.69 2.50 5.22
CA LEU A 13 -17.47 2.37 3.99
C LEU A 13 -16.66 2.79 2.74
N LEU A 14 -15.74 3.74 2.88
CA LEU A 14 -14.99 4.29 1.75
C LEU A 14 -13.70 3.50 1.45
N MET A 15 -12.97 3.06 2.48
CA MET A 15 -11.66 2.42 2.38
C MET A 15 -11.64 1.20 1.46
N PRO A 16 -12.59 0.24 1.53
CA PRO A 16 -12.59 -0.91 0.63
C PRO A 16 -12.64 -0.53 -0.85
N ARG A 17 -13.37 0.54 -1.18
CA ARG A 17 -13.49 1.05 -2.56
C ARG A 17 -12.20 1.71 -3.01
N MET A 18 -11.56 2.49 -2.12
CA MET A 18 -10.26 3.11 -2.40
C MET A 18 -9.18 2.05 -2.62
N VAL A 19 -9.07 1.08 -1.72
CA VAL A 19 -8.13 -0.04 -1.82
C VAL A 19 -8.37 -0.84 -3.11
N GLY A 20 -9.63 -1.12 -3.45
CA GLY A 20 -9.97 -1.83 -4.68
C GLY A 20 -9.53 -1.10 -5.94
N ARG A 21 -9.54 0.25 -5.95
CA ARG A 21 -9.01 1.05 -7.06
C ARG A 21 -7.49 1.07 -7.07
N ALA A 22 -6.85 1.26 -5.91
CA ALA A 22 -5.40 1.28 -5.79
C ALA A 22 -4.75 -0.03 -6.27
N LYS A 23 -5.36 -1.19 -5.95
CA LYS A 23 -4.88 -2.51 -6.41
C LYS A 23 -4.90 -2.71 -7.93
N ARG A 24 -5.63 -1.88 -8.68
CA ARG A 24 -5.69 -1.92 -10.14
C ARG A 24 -4.70 -0.98 -10.82
N LEU A 25 -3.96 -0.18 -10.04
CA LEU A 25 -2.89 0.63 -10.59
C LEU A 25 -1.83 -0.28 -11.22
N LYS A 26 -1.33 0.13 -12.38
CA LYS A 26 -0.24 -0.57 -13.05
C LYS A 26 1.05 -0.37 -12.27
N VAL A 27 1.95 -1.34 -12.38
CA VAL A 27 3.33 -1.20 -11.91
C VAL A 27 3.99 -0.05 -12.69
N PRO A 28 4.79 0.82 -12.04
CA PRO A 28 5.55 1.87 -12.73
C PRO A 28 6.43 1.32 -13.85
N GLU A 29 6.60 2.10 -14.92
CA GLU A 29 7.32 1.67 -16.13
C GLU A 29 8.80 1.36 -15.84
N GLU A 30 9.39 2.09 -14.91
CA GLU A 30 10.76 1.92 -14.42
C GLU A 30 11.01 0.51 -13.85
N LEU A 31 9.94 -0.18 -13.43
CA LEU A 31 10.00 -1.53 -12.86
C LEU A 31 9.49 -2.62 -13.82
N ALA A 32 9.00 -2.27 -15.01
CA ALA A 32 8.34 -3.20 -15.93
C ALA A 32 9.27 -4.31 -16.48
N GLY A 33 10.59 -4.05 -16.51
CA GLY A 33 11.60 -5.03 -16.94
C GLY A 33 12.08 -5.99 -15.85
N LEU A 34 11.60 -5.85 -14.61
CA LEU A 34 12.03 -6.66 -13.48
C LEU A 34 11.01 -7.75 -13.16
N ASN A 35 11.48 -8.96 -12.84
CA ASN A 35 10.61 -10.09 -12.48
C ASN A 35 10.13 -9.99 -11.02
N LEU A 36 9.33 -8.96 -10.71
CA LEU A 36 8.87 -8.64 -9.36
C LEU A 36 7.46 -9.17 -9.07
N ALA A 37 7.36 -10.17 -8.22
CA ALA A 37 6.10 -10.53 -7.56
C ALA A 37 5.57 -9.39 -6.64
N PRO A 38 4.26 -9.38 -6.30
CA PRO A 38 3.65 -8.36 -5.45
C PRO A 38 4.33 -8.15 -4.09
N ARG A 39 4.86 -9.22 -3.49
CA ARG A 39 5.61 -9.13 -2.21
C ARG A 39 6.88 -8.30 -2.36
N HIS A 40 7.64 -8.47 -3.44
CA HIS A 40 8.85 -7.69 -3.66
C HIS A 40 8.55 -6.19 -3.79
N LEU A 41 7.47 -5.83 -4.50
CA LEU A 41 7.03 -4.43 -4.60
C LEU A 41 6.66 -3.84 -3.23
N SER A 42 6.03 -4.65 -2.37
CA SER A 42 5.69 -4.23 -1.00
C SER A 42 6.93 -4.00 -0.15
N LEU A 43 7.91 -4.91 -0.21
CA LEU A 43 9.18 -4.76 0.51
C LEU A 43 9.98 -3.55 0.01
N PHE A 44 9.99 -3.33 -1.31
CA PHE A 44 10.64 -2.17 -1.90
C PHE A 44 9.99 -0.86 -1.43
N ALA A 45 8.67 -0.82 -1.31
CA ALA A 45 7.96 0.34 -0.77
C ALA A 45 8.36 0.65 0.68
N TYR A 46 8.48 -0.37 1.55
CA TYR A 46 8.97 -0.17 2.91
C TYR A 46 10.38 0.44 2.91
N LEU A 47 11.28 -0.10 2.10
CA LEU A 47 12.64 0.45 2.00
C LEU A 47 12.68 1.88 1.45
N LEU A 48 11.78 2.21 0.52
CA LEU A 48 11.71 3.54 -0.09
C LEU A 48 11.15 4.59 0.88
N PHE A 49 10.10 4.25 1.64
CA PHE A 49 9.39 5.22 2.49
C PHE A 49 9.87 5.22 3.94
N ASP A 50 10.20 4.05 4.49
CA ASP A 50 10.56 3.88 5.91
C ASP A 50 12.09 3.80 6.10
N GLY A 51 12.85 3.66 5.01
CA GLY A 51 14.32 3.64 5.01
C GLY A 51 14.92 2.25 5.25
N PRO A 52 16.18 2.17 5.70
CA PRO A 52 16.86 0.89 5.92
C PRO A 52 16.16 0.05 6.99
N LEU A 53 15.79 -1.18 6.63
CA LEU A 53 15.17 -2.16 7.53
C LEU A 53 15.99 -3.46 7.52
N GLY A 54 16.05 -4.12 8.67
CA GLY A 54 16.61 -5.45 8.80
C GLY A 54 15.76 -6.50 8.08
N VAL A 55 16.37 -7.60 7.65
CA VAL A 55 15.66 -8.68 6.95
C VAL A 55 14.49 -9.24 7.76
N ASN A 56 14.65 -9.36 9.08
CA ASN A 56 13.58 -9.83 9.98
C ASN A 56 12.42 -8.84 10.12
N GLU A 57 12.67 -7.54 9.89
CA GLU A 57 11.63 -6.50 9.92
C GLU A 57 10.85 -6.48 8.60
N LEU A 58 11.47 -7.01 7.52
CA LEU A 58 10.85 -7.20 6.22
C LEU A 58 10.09 -8.53 6.09
N ALA A 59 10.39 -9.55 6.90
CA ALA A 59 9.90 -10.93 6.76
C ALA A 59 8.39 -11.08 7.01
#